data_AF-A0A1G8LIA9-F1
#
_entry.id   AF-A0A1G8LIA9-F1
#
_cell.length_a   1.000
_cell.length_b   1.000
_cell.length_c   1.000
_cell.angle_alpha   90.00
_cell.angle_beta   90.00
_cell.angle_gamma   90.00
#
_symmetry.space_group_name_H-M   'P 1'
#
loop_
_entity.id
_entity.type
_entity.pdbx_description
1 polymer ?
#
loop_
_entity_poly.entity_id
_entity_poly.type
_entity_poly.pdbx_seq_one_letter_code
_entity_poly.pdbx_strand_id
1 'polypeptide(L)'
;MRQEHKQIREAVRRAFLESDVAGLGTGGDWFPEDEYDAEADRALSLLAGGVSPEEVAAWTVGTMARDWGVDISPARKQKLGAALAPIAGALSKGSSGAKVRE
;
A
#
# COMPACT_ATOMS: atom_id res chain seq x y z
N MET A 1 0.73 2.50 20.32
CA MET A 1 0.29 1.74 19.12
C MET A 1 -0.58 2.52 18.13
N ARG A 2 -1.54 3.40 18.53
CA ARG A 2 -2.46 4.04 17.56
C ARG A 2 -1.86 5.12 16.63
N GLN A 3 -0.83 5.86 17.05
CA GLN A 3 -0.24 6.93 16.21
C GLN A 3 0.72 6.42 15.13
N GLU A 4 1.48 5.36 15.42
CA GLU A 4 2.37 4.73 14.44
C GLU A 4 1.56 4.10 13.31
N HIS A 5 0.48 3.41 13.65
CA HIS A 5 -0.42 2.79 12.66
C HIS A 5 -1.07 3.83 11.74
N LYS A 6 -1.42 5.01 12.28
CA LYS A 6 -1.98 6.11 11.49
C LYS A 6 -0.96 6.70 10.51
N GLN A 7 0.27 6.95 10.96
CA GLN A 7 1.35 7.45 10.10
C GLN A 7 1.73 6.46 9.01
N ILE A 8 1.76 5.17 9.32
CA ILE A 8 2.04 4.12 8.34
C ILE A 8 0.90 4.02 7.33
N ARG A 9 -0.36 4.09 7.77
CA ARG A 9 -1.53 4.15 6.88
C ARG A 9 -1.48 5.34 5.93
N GLU A 10 -1.12 6.53 6.43
CA GLU A 10 -0.93 7.72 5.60
C GLU A 10 0.22 7.55 4.59
N ALA A 11 1.31 6.88 4.97
CA ALA A 11 2.40 6.56 4.05
C ALA A 11 1.97 5.59 2.95
N VAL A 12 1.19 4.56 3.28
CA VAL A 12 0.63 3.62 2.29
C VAL A 12 -0.32 4.37 1.34
N ARG A 13 -1.23 5.19 1.87
CA ARG A 13 -2.14 6.01 1.06
C ARG A 13 -1.38 6.91 0.09
N ARG A 14 -0.31 7.56 0.56
CA ARG A 14 0.56 8.38 -0.28
C ARG A 14 1.25 7.58 -1.37
N ALA A 15 1.75 6.38 -1.06
CA ALA A 15 2.36 5.49 -2.05
C ALA A 15 1.40 5.13 -3.20
N PHE A 16 0.12 4.90 -2.89
CA PHE A 16 -0.92 4.63 -3.89
C PHE A 16 -1.18 5.85 -4.78
N LEU A 17 -1.28 7.04 -4.20
CA LEU A 17 -1.48 8.31 -4.93
C LEU A 17 -0.29 8.66 -5.83
N GLU A 18 0.93 8.58 -5.30
CA GLU A 18 2.17 8.89 -6.05
C GLU A 18 2.42 7.89 -7.20
N SER A 19 1.95 6.64 -7.03
CA SER A 19 2.08 5.60 -8.04
C SER A 19 1.04 5.69 -9.14
N ASP A 20 -0.03 6.48 -8.97
CA ASP A 20 -1.17 6.57 -9.89
C ASP A 20 -1.62 5.17 -10.35
N VAL A 21 -1.86 4.28 -9.37
CA VAL A 21 -2.04 2.84 -9.61
C VAL A 21 -3.19 2.57 -10.56
N ALA A 22 -4.32 3.27 -10.38
CA ALA A 22 -5.49 3.15 -11.25
C ALA A 22 -5.38 3.96 -12.55
N GLY A 23 -4.34 4.79 -12.72
CA GLY A 23 -4.17 5.59 -13.94
C GLY A 23 -5.17 6.72 -14.11
N LEU A 24 -5.74 7.21 -13.00
CA LEU A 24 -6.78 8.24 -12.98
C LEU A 24 -6.16 9.67 -13.04
N GLY A 25 -4.83 9.78 -12.97
CA GLY A 25 -4.13 11.05 -12.85
C GLY A 25 -4.26 11.63 -11.44
N THR A 26 -3.43 12.63 -11.10
CA THR A 26 -3.40 13.26 -9.75
C THR A 26 -4.63 14.14 -9.44
N GLY A 27 -5.76 13.98 -10.14
CA GLY A 27 -6.90 14.90 -10.02
C GLY A 27 -8.19 14.52 -10.77
N GLY A 28 -8.46 13.26 -11.09
CA GLY A 28 -9.75 12.88 -11.68
C GLY A 28 -10.90 12.87 -10.67
N ASP A 29 -12.01 13.55 -10.96
CA ASP A 29 -13.28 13.65 -10.18
C ASP A 29 -13.89 12.33 -9.64
N TRP A 30 -13.31 11.17 -9.97
CA TRP A 30 -13.77 9.84 -9.55
C TRP A 30 -12.82 9.22 -8.53
N PHE A 31 -12.62 9.90 -7.40
CA PHE A 31 -11.90 9.35 -6.24
C PHE A 31 -12.89 9.05 -5.12
N PRO A 32 -13.40 7.83 -4.97
CA PRO A 32 -13.87 7.40 -3.67
C PRO A 32 -12.63 7.26 -2.78
N GLU A 33 -12.28 8.34 -2.07
CA GLU A 33 -11.20 8.35 -1.08
C GLU A 33 -11.30 7.16 -0.11
N ASP A 34 -12.53 6.71 0.16
CA ASP A 34 -12.88 5.53 0.96
C ASP A 34 -12.40 4.20 0.36
N GLU A 35 -12.39 4.03 -0.97
CA GLU A 35 -11.97 2.75 -1.58
C GLU A 35 -10.46 2.58 -1.58
N TYR A 36 -9.69 3.66 -1.76
CA TYR A 36 -8.25 3.63 -1.54
C TYR A 36 -7.90 3.38 -0.08
N ASP A 37 -8.70 3.88 0.85
CA ASP A 37 -8.52 3.62 2.28
C ASP A 37 -8.68 2.12 2.59
N ALA A 38 -9.65 1.44 1.97
CA ALA A 38 -9.83 -0.01 2.10
C ALA A 38 -8.64 -0.80 1.52
N GLU A 39 -8.17 -0.44 0.31
CA GLU A 39 -7.00 -1.09 -0.28
C GLU A 39 -5.70 -0.79 0.49
N ALA A 40 -5.56 0.43 1.02
CA ALA A 40 -4.42 0.81 1.86
C ALA A 40 -4.40 0.04 3.18
N ASP A 41 -5.55 -0.16 3.84
CA ASP A 41 -5.66 -0.99 5.05
C ASP A 41 -5.34 -2.47 4.78
N ARG A 42 -5.77 -3.01 3.64
CA ARG A 42 -5.41 -4.38 3.23
C ARG A 42 -3.93 -4.49 2.93
N ALA A 43 -3.36 -3.57 2.17
CA ALA A 43 -1.94 -3.54 1.85
C ALA A 43 -1.11 -3.45 3.15
N LEU A 44 -1.49 -2.58 4.08
CA LEU A 44 -0.86 -2.48 5.39
C LEU A 44 -0.93 -3.81 6.16
N SER A 45 -2.10 -4.45 6.19
CA SER A 45 -2.29 -5.74 6.88
C SER A 45 -1.39 -6.84 6.30
N LEU A 46 -1.25 -6.89 4.96
CA LEU A 46 -0.37 -7.84 4.28
C LEU A 46 1.11 -7.57 4.58
N LEU A 47 1.53 -6.30 4.54
CA LEU A 47 2.91 -5.90 4.86
C LEU A 47 3.24 -6.20 6.32
N ALA A 48 2.31 -5.95 7.24
CA ALA A 48 2.45 -6.29 8.66
C ALA A 48 2.51 -7.82 8.88
N GLY A 49 1.84 -8.60 8.03
CA GLY A 49 1.93 -10.06 7.97
C GLY A 49 3.24 -10.60 7.36
N GLY A 50 4.15 -9.72 6.92
CA GLY A 50 5.43 -10.11 6.34
C GLY A 50 5.40 -10.45 4.85
N VAL A 51 4.29 -10.14 4.16
CA VAL A 51 4.18 -10.32 2.70
C VAL A 51 5.11 -9.32 2.00
N SER A 52 5.76 -9.76 0.93
CA SER A 52 6.70 -8.92 0.19
C SER A 52 5.98 -7.73 -0.49
N PRO A 53 6.61 -6.54 -0.56
CA PRO A 53 6.01 -5.37 -1.22
C PRO A 53 5.57 -5.63 -2.67
N GLU A 54 6.30 -6.49 -3.38
CA GLU A 54 5.99 -6.88 -4.76
C GLU A 54 4.73 -7.74 -4.86
N GLU A 55 4.54 -8.68 -3.93
CA GLU A 55 3.33 -9.49 -3.82
C GLU A 55 2.13 -8.66 -3.39
N VAL A 56 2.31 -7.75 -2.42
CA VAL A 56 1.25 -6.81 -2.02
C VAL A 56 0.82 -5.94 -3.21
N ALA A 57 1.78 -5.41 -3.97
CA ALA A 57 1.47 -4.65 -5.18
C ALA A 57 0.76 -5.51 -6.23
N ALA A 58 1.17 -6.77 -6.43
CA ALA A 58 0.51 -7.68 -7.36
C ALA A 58 -0.94 -7.96 -6.97
N TRP A 59 -1.19 -8.25 -5.69
CA TRP A 59 -2.51 -8.55 -5.16
C TRP A 59 -3.44 -7.34 -5.24
N THR A 60 -2.93 -6.18 -4.82
CA THR A 60 -3.64 -4.91 -4.86
C THR A 60 -4.06 -4.56 -6.29
N VAL A 61 -3.11 -4.61 -7.23
CA VAL A 61 -3.37 -4.32 -8.64
C VAL A 61 -4.38 -5.31 -9.23
N GLY A 62 -4.27 -6.60 -8.92
CA GLY A 62 -5.23 -7.60 -9.40
C GLY A 62 -6.66 -7.36 -8.88
N THR A 63 -6.79 -6.94 -7.63
CA THR A 63 -8.08 -6.62 -7.01
C THR A 63 -8.68 -5.35 -7.62
N MET A 64 -7.90 -4.26 -7.70
CA MET A 64 -8.34 -3.00 -8.30
C MET A 64 -8.72 -3.18 -9.78
N ALA A 65 -7.93 -3.91 -10.57
CA ALA A 65 -8.24 -4.15 -11.98
C ALA A 65 -9.56 -4.91 -12.15
N ARG A 66 -9.84 -5.88 -11.28
CA ARG A 66 -11.07 -6.66 -11.28
C ARG A 66 -12.28 -5.86 -10.80
N ASP A 67 -12.14 -5.16 -9.68
CA ASP A 67 -13.26 -4.51 -8.99
C ASP A 67 -13.62 -3.17 -9.65
N TRP A 68 -12.63 -2.45 -10.18
CA TRP A 68 -12.83 -1.15 -10.83
C TRP A 68 -12.84 -1.24 -12.36
N GLY A 69 -12.56 -2.42 -12.91
CA GLY A 69 -12.55 -2.63 -14.36
C GLY A 69 -11.47 -1.84 -15.09
N VAL A 70 -10.36 -1.52 -14.41
CA VAL A 70 -9.24 -0.72 -14.96
C VAL A 70 -8.09 -1.62 -15.42
N ASP A 71 -7.46 -1.26 -16.54
CA ASP A 71 -6.21 -1.89 -16.96
C ASP A 71 -5.01 -1.18 -16.30
N ILE A 72 -4.27 -1.92 -15.48
CA ILE A 72 -3.14 -1.39 -14.74
C ILE A 72 -1.85 -1.90 -15.36
N SER A 73 -1.04 -0.98 -15.88
CA SER A 73 0.21 -1.33 -16.54
C SER A 73 1.24 -1.94 -15.58
N PRO A 74 2.12 -2.83 -16.06
CA PRO A 74 3.20 -3.40 -15.26
C PRO A 74 4.12 -2.35 -14.63
N ALA A 75 4.31 -1.20 -15.30
CA ALA A 75 5.10 -0.10 -14.79
C ALA A 75 4.48 0.53 -13.53
N ARG A 76 3.16 0.68 -13.47
CA ARG A 76 2.44 1.18 -12.29
C ARG A 76 2.52 0.20 -11.12
N LYS A 77 2.39 -1.11 -11.41
CA LYS A 77 2.61 -2.16 -10.41
C LYS A 77 4.01 -2.11 -9.80
N GLN A 78 5.05 -1.98 -10.63
CA GLN A 78 6.44 -1.86 -10.14
C GLN A 78 6.64 -0.60 -9.30
N LYS A 79 6.06 0.52 -9.73
CA LYS A 79 6.12 1.80 -9.00
C LYS A 79 5.46 1.68 -7.62
N LEU A 80 4.30 1.02 -7.54
CA LEU A 80 3.64 0.74 -6.27
C LEU A 80 4.51 -0.13 -5.35
N GLY A 81 5.08 -1.23 -5.87
CA GLY A 81 5.95 -2.10 -5.09
C GLY A 81 7.17 -1.35 -4.53
N ALA A 82 7.80 -0.50 -5.34
CA ALA A 82 8.92 0.34 -4.91
C ALA A 82 8.51 1.36 -3.83
N ALA A 83 7.31 1.93 -3.93
CA ALA A 83 6.78 2.86 -2.93
C ALA A 83 6.40 2.18 -1.61
N LEU A 84 5.98 0.90 -1.64
CA LEU A 84 5.67 0.10 -0.45
C LEU A 84 6.92 -0.46 0.26
N ALA A 85 8.03 -0.66 -0.46
CA ALA A 85 9.27 -1.19 0.09
C ALA A 85 9.81 -0.47 1.35
N PRO A 86 9.91 0.88 1.40
CA PRO A 86 10.34 1.58 2.61
C PRO A 86 9.38 1.38 3.79
N ILE A 87 8.09 1.21 3.53
CA ILE A 87 7.05 1.00 4.55
C ILE A 87 7.19 -0.40 5.16
N ALA A 88 7.39 -1.43 4.33
CA ALA A 88 7.69 -2.78 4.78
C ALA A 88 8.95 -2.83 5.66
N GLY A 89 10.00 -2.09 5.24
CA GLY A 89 11.22 -1.95 6.02
C GLY A 89 11.00 -1.31 7.39
N ALA A 90 10.13 -0.31 7.48
CA ALA A 90 9.75 0.33 8.73
C ALA A 90 8.95 -0.60 9.65
N LEU A 91 7.98 -1.36 9.10
CA LEU A 91 7.19 -2.35 9.83
C LEU A 91 8.05 -3.48 10.41
N SER A 92 9.00 -3.99 9.61
CA SER A 92 9.94 -5.03 10.04
C SER A 92 10.89 -4.56 11.15
N LYS A 93 11.39 -3.31 11.05
CA LYS A 93 12.24 -2.70 12.08
C LYS A 93 11.47 -2.38 13.37
N GLY A 94 10.23 -1.92 13.28
CA GLY A 94 9.36 -1.68 14.43
C GLY A 94 9.01 -2.97 15.19
N SER A 95 8.79 -4.07 14.46
CA SER A 95 8.52 -5.39 15.05
C SER A 95 9.75 -6.00 15.75
N SER A 96 10.96 -5.69 15.26
CA SER A 96 12.22 -6.14 15.89
C SER A 96 12.59 -5.37 17.16
N GLY A 97 11.97 -4.21 17.43
CA GLY A 97 12.19 -3.42 18.65
C GLY A 97 11.49 -3.97 19.90
N ALA A 98 10.55 -4.92 19.76
CA ALA A 98 9.78 -5.47 20.88
C ALA A 98 10.40 -6.73 21.52
N LYS A 99 11.55 -7.21 21.03
CA LYS A 99 12.18 -8.45 21.54
C LYS A 99 13.57 -8.19 22.11
N VAL A 100 13.67 -7.36 23.13
CA VAL A 100 14.81 -7.39 24.06
C VAL A 100 14.31 -7.12 25.47
N ARG A 101 14.57 -8.08 26.37
CA ARG A 101 14.40 -8.11 27.84
C ARG A 101 13.23 -8.97 28.34
N GLU A 102 13.49 -10.26 28.47
CA GLU A 102 13.42 -10.94 29.76
C GLU A 102 14.48 -12.05 29.81
#